data_AF-A0A1I2YRU5-F1
#
_entry.id   AF-A0A1I2YRU5-F1
#
_cell.length_a   1.000
_cell.length_b   1.000
_cell.length_c   1.000
_cell.angle_alpha   90.00
_cell.angle_beta   90.00
_cell.angle_gamma   90.00
#
_symmetry.space_group_name_H-M   'P 1'
#
loop_
_entity.id
_entity.type
_entity.pdbx_description
1 polymer ?
#
loop_
_entity_poly.entity_id
_entity_poly.type
_entity_poly.pdbx_seq_one_letter_code
_entity_poly.pdbx_strand_id
1 'polypeptide(L)'
;MEKKMEKKPLVSLPWHGHETIESIPALLDDALEIEITLPSNYNHSLFSLLHGDDAPGRVEDIRASGSPQLLAEIASVKGLEEMSSLIEPLTAAGARVQVLSPPRIVITLPASAEKQQQLNRDMR
;
A
#
# COMPACT_ATOMS: atom_id res chain seq x y z
N MET A 1 -16.44 23.80 19.09
CA MET A 1 -16.61 22.34 18.99
C MET A 1 -16.10 21.93 17.62
N GLU A 2 -14.79 21.74 17.47
CA GLU A 2 -14.27 21.13 16.24
C GLU A 2 -14.52 19.62 16.36
N LYS A 3 -15.45 19.11 15.53
CA LYS A 3 -15.61 17.68 15.35
C LYS A 3 -14.26 17.16 14.86
N LYS A 4 -13.51 16.46 15.72
CA LYS A 4 -12.40 15.61 15.27
C LYS A 4 -12.99 14.71 14.19
N MET A 5 -12.68 15.00 12.93
CA MET A 5 -13.08 14.12 11.84
C MET A 5 -12.40 12.79 12.15
N GLU A 6 -13.22 11.79 12.48
CA GLU A 6 -12.75 10.45 12.78
C GLU A 6 -12.18 9.91 11.47
N LYS A 7 -10.85 9.97 11.33
CA LYS A 7 -10.16 9.38 10.18
C LYS A 7 -10.62 7.93 10.04
N LYS A 8 -11.03 7.54 8.84
CA LYS A 8 -11.42 6.17 8.52
C LYS A 8 -10.24 5.25 8.85
N PRO A 9 -10.43 4.24 9.71
CA PRO A 9 -9.32 3.42 10.19
C PRO A 9 -8.66 2.61 9.06
N LEU A 10 -9.47 2.16 8.09
CA LEU A 10 -9.03 1.45 6.91
C LEU A 10 -9.96 1.78 5.74
N VAL A 11 -9.39 2.09 4.59
CA VAL A 11 -10.10 2.25 3.32
C VAL A 11 -9.58 1.20 2.36
N SER A 12 -10.42 0.24 1.97
CA SER A 12 -10.06 -0.78 0.97
C SER A 12 -10.66 -0.40 -0.39
N LEU A 13 -9.82 -0.41 -1.42
CA LEU A 13 -10.16 -0.07 -2.79
C LEU A 13 -9.68 -1.17 -3.74
N PRO A 14 -10.52 -1.62 -4.67
CA PRO A 14 -10.06 -2.44 -5.80
C PRO A 14 -9.19 -1.61 -6.76
N TRP A 15 -8.20 -2.26 -7.35
CA TRP A 15 -7.37 -1.67 -8.40
C TRP A 15 -8.09 -1.63 -9.74
N HIS A 16 -8.26 -0.41 -10.25
CA HIS A 16 -8.83 -0.09 -11.55
C HIS A 16 -7.90 0.78 -12.39
N GLY A 17 -6.59 0.74 -12.10
CA GLY A 17 -5.63 1.61 -12.77
C GLY A 17 -5.74 3.05 -12.30
N HIS A 18 -5.77 3.98 -13.25
CA HIS A 18 -5.76 5.41 -13.01
C HIS A 18 -6.88 5.90 -12.07
N GLU A 19 -8.08 5.33 -12.15
CA GLU A 19 -9.21 5.73 -11.28
C GLU A 19 -8.90 5.53 -9.78
N THR A 20 -8.19 4.44 -9.45
CA THR A 20 -7.74 4.18 -8.08
C THR A 20 -6.70 5.21 -7.65
N ILE A 21 -5.79 5.57 -8.55
CA ILE A 21 -4.72 6.53 -8.31
C ILE A 21 -5.27 7.94 -8.03
N GLU A 22 -6.22 8.42 -8.84
CA GLU A 22 -6.85 9.73 -8.66
C GLU A 22 -7.60 9.84 -7.33
N SER A 23 -8.11 8.72 -6.82
CA SER A 23 -8.87 8.67 -5.57
C SER A 23 -7.96 8.73 -4.33
N ILE A 24 -6.71 8.29 -4.43
CA ILE A 24 -5.79 8.13 -3.27
C ILE A 24 -5.47 9.45 -2.58
N PRO A 25 -5.10 10.57 -3.26
CA PRO A 25 -4.74 11.81 -2.60
C PRO A 25 -5.81 12.32 -1.62
N ALA A 26 -7.09 12.28 -2.02
CA ALA A 26 -8.20 12.69 -1.15
C ALA A 26 -8.34 11.79 0.08
N LEU A 27 -7.93 10.52 -0.01
CA LEU A 27 -7.96 9.57 1.08
C LEU A 27 -6.78 9.70 2.03
N LEU A 28 -5.66 10.33 1.63
CA LEU A 28 -4.50 10.50 2.52
C LEU A 28 -4.82 11.36 3.74
N ASP A 29 -5.72 12.33 3.59
CA ASP A 29 -6.15 13.19 4.70
C ASP A 29 -7.17 12.49 5.60
N ASP A 30 -8.05 11.67 5.01
CA ASP A 30 -9.20 11.07 5.70
C ASP A 30 -8.96 9.64 6.20
N ALA A 31 -7.98 8.92 5.68
CA ALA A 31 -7.70 7.54 6.06
C ALA A 31 -6.50 7.45 7.01
N LEU A 32 -6.46 6.37 7.79
CA LEU A 32 -5.28 5.94 8.53
C LEU A 32 -4.48 4.90 7.73
N GLU A 33 -5.20 4.02 7.04
CA GLU A 33 -4.61 2.98 6.21
C GLU A 33 -5.43 2.85 4.94
N ILE A 34 -4.75 2.68 3.81
CA ILE A 34 -5.39 2.45 2.52
C ILE A 34 -4.89 1.12 1.98
N GLU A 35 -5.81 0.21 1.69
CA GLU A 35 -5.53 -1.07 1.08
C GLU A 35 -6.01 -1.04 -0.37
N ILE A 36 -5.11 -1.36 -1.31
CA ILE A 36 -5.41 -1.50 -2.72
C ILE A 36 -5.36 -2.99 -3.04
N THR A 37 -6.51 -3.59 -3.31
CA THR A 37 -6.59 -5.00 -3.73
C THR A 37 -6.30 -5.08 -5.23
N LEU A 38 -5.25 -5.82 -5.58
CA LEU A 38 -4.89 -6.05 -6.98
C LEU A 38 -5.58 -7.32 -7.50
N PRO A 39 -5.90 -7.39 -8.79
CA PRO A 39 -6.33 -8.62 -9.42
C PRO A 39 -5.30 -9.75 -9.27
N SER A 40 -5.77 -11.00 -9.16
CA SER A 40 -4.91 -12.15 -8.86
C SER A 40 -3.85 -12.46 -9.94
N ASN A 41 -4.07 -11.98 -11.17
CA ASN A 41 -3.11 -12.12 -12.27
C ASN A 41 -1.80 -11.33 -12.04
N TYR A 42 -1.78 -10.37 -11.11
CA TYR A 42 -0.56 -9.63 -10.75
C TYR A 42 0.34 -10.37 -9.75
N ASN A 43 -0.15 -11.43 -9.10
CA ASN A 43 0.61 -12.14 -8.07
C ASN A 43 1.95 -12.67 -8.60
N HIS A 44 1.92 -13.36 -9.73
CA HIS A 44 3.13 -13.91 -10.35
C HIS A 44 4.14 -12.82 -10.72
N SER A 45 3.68 -11.76 -11.42
CA SER A 45 4.55 -10.66 -11.86
C SER A 45 5.20 -9.92 -10.69
N LEU A 46 4.44 -9.66 -9.62
CA LEU A 46 4.97 -9.02 -8.41
C LEU A 46 5.92 -9.96 -7.65
N PHE A 47 5.60 -11.25 -7.57
CA PHE A 47 6.46 -12.23 -6.91
C PHE A 47 7.82 -12.34 -7.60
N SER A 48 7.83 -12.50 -8.92
CA SER A 48 9.06 -12.55 -9.73
C SER A 48 9.87 -11.25 -9.65
N LEU A 49 9.21 -10.09 -9.66
CA LEU A 49 9.89 -8.80 -9.51
C LEU A 49 10.59 -8.68 -8.15
N LEU A 50 9.90 -9.04 -7.06
CA LEU A 50 10.36 -8.80 -5.69
C LEU A 50 11.32 -9.87 -5.16
N HIS A 51 11.25 -11.11 -5.66
CA HIS A 51 12.12 -12.22 -5.24
C HIS A 51 13.18 -12.60 -6.26
N GLY A 52 13.13 -12.06 -7.48
CA GLY A 52 13.98 -12.43 -8.59
C GLY A 52 13.62 -13.79 -9.21
N ASP A 53 14.36 -14.15 -10.26
CA ASP A 53 14.18 -15.38 -11.05
C ASP A 53 14.56 -16.67 -10.28
N ASP A 54 15.21 -16.55 -9.11
CA ASP A 54 15.73 -17.66 -8.29
C ASP A 54 14.66 -18.42 -7.47
N ALA A 55 13.36 -18.19 -7.72
CA ALA A 55 12.27 -18.80 -6.96
C ALA A 55 11.39 -19.83 -7.72
N PRO A 56 11.89 -20.69 -8.63
CA PRO A 56 11.07 -21.74 -9.20
C PRO A 56 10.65 -22.74 -8.10
N GLY A 57 9.34 -22.91 -7.90
CA GLY A 57 8.76 -23.88 -6.96
C GLY A 57 8.48 -23.36 -5.55
N ARG A 58 8.65 -22.06 -5.27
CA ARG A 58 8.15 -21.44 -4.03
C ARG A 58 6.67 -21.09 -4.16
N VAL A 59 5.95 -21.18 -3.04
CA VAL A 59 4.60 -20.58 -2.94
C VAL A 59 4.75 -19.08 -3.19
N GLU A 60 3.91 -18.52 -4.07
CA GLU A 60 3.90 -17.10 -4.43
C GLU A 60 3.38 -16.23 -3.27
N ASP A 61 4.14 -16.23 -2.18
CA ASP A 61 3.90 -15.45 -0.97
C ASP A 61 4.76 -14.19 -1.01
N ILE A 62 4.10 -13.05 -1.21
CA ILE A 62 4.71 -11.74 -1.26
C ILE A 62 4.57 -11.12 0.12
N ARG A 63 5.70 -10.71 0.69
CA ARG A 63 5.72 -9.90 1.91
C ARG A 63 6.86 -8.89 1.84
N ALA A 64 6.65 -7.85 1.05
CA ALA A 64 7.59 -6.74 0.91
C ALA A 64 7.07 -5.52 1.66
N SER A 65 7.97 -4.75 2.27
CA SER A 65 7.63 -3.49 2.93
C SER A 65 8.74 -2.49 2.73
N GLY A 66 8.39 -1.24 2.46
CA GLY A 66 9.35 -0.19 2.18
C GLY A 66 8.74 1.20 2.31
N SER A 67 9.55 2.17 1.91
CA SER A 67 9.09 3.53 1.68
C SER A 67 8.32 3.62 0.34
N PRO A 68 7.70 4.77 0.02
CA PRO A 68 6.93 4.93 -1.23
C PRO A 68 7.71 4.60 -2.51
N GLN A 69 9.04 4.60 -2.45
CA GLN A 69 9.91 4.18 -3.55
C GLN A 69 9.68 2.73 -3.99
N LEU A 70 9.14 1.86 -3.13
CA LEU A 70 8.73 0.50 -3.52
C LEU A 70 7.71 0.53 -4.67
N LEU A 71 6.87 1.58 -4.77
CA LEU A 71 5.95 1.75 -5.88
C LEU A 71 6.65 2.00 -7.21
N ALA A 72 7.88 2.52 -7.21
CA ALA A 72 8.66 2.68 -8.44
C ALA A 72 9.07 1.33 -9.04
N GLU A 73 9.43 0.38 -8.17
CA GLU A 73 9.71 -1.00 -8.59
C GLU A 73 8.44 -1.65 -9.13
N ILE A 74 7.33 -1.54 -8.40
CA ILE A 74 6.03 -2.09 -8.82
C ILE A 74 5.55 -1.49 -10.15
N ALA A 75 5.80 -0.20 -10.39
CA ALA A 75 5.43 0.48 -11.63
C ALA A 75 6.16 -0.06 -12.88
N SER A 76 7.18 -0.90 -12.72
CA SER A 76 7.78 -1.65 -13.84
C SER A 76 6.88 -2.81 -14.34
N VAL A 77 5.90 -3.23 -13.56
CA VAL A 77 4.92 -4.27 -13.95
C VAL A 77 3.86 -3.64 -14.85
N LYS A 78 3.64 -4.27 -16.01
CA LYS A 78 2.63 -3.84 -16.97
C LYS A 78 1.24 -3.80 -16.32
N GLY A 79 0.55 -2.66 -16.40
CA GLY A 79 -0.75 -2.40 -15.78
C GLY A 79 -0.69 -1.77 -14.38
N LEU A 80 0.51 -1.56 -13.82
CA LEU A 80 0.75 -0.89 -12.54
C LEU A 80 1.61 0.39 -12.68
N GLU A 81 1.88 0.85 -13.90
CA GLU A 81 2.77 1.97 -14.21
C GLU A 81 2.36 3.25 -13.46
N GLU A 82 1.05 3.47 -13.36
CA GLU A 82 0.44 4.63 -12.72
C GLU A 82 0.71 4.70 -11.21
N MET A 83 1.14 3.60 -10.56
CA MET A 83 1.52 3.58 -9.14
C MET A 83 2.68 4.55 -8.85
N SER A 84 3.53 4.82 -9.84
CA SER A 84 4.65 5.76 -9.72
C SER A 84 4.19 7.19 -9.39
N SER A 85 3.00 7.59 -9.83
CA SER A 85 2.45 8.92 -9.54
C SER A 85 2.11 9.13 -8.06
N LEU A 86 1.93 8.05 -7.29
CA LEU A 86 1.69 8.13 -5.85
C LEU A 86 2.96 8.32 -5.03
N ILE A 87 4.14 8.15 -5.61
CA ILE A 87 5.41 8.22 -4.86
C ILE A 87 5.56 9.58 -4.18
N GLU A 88 5.35 10.68 -4.91
CA GLU A 88 5.47 12.03 -4.37
C GLU A 88 4.46 12.34 -3.26
N PRO A 89 3.13 12.19 -3.45
CA PRO A 89 2.16 12.49 -2.41
C PRO A 89 2.32 11.58 -1.18
N LEU A 90 2.66 10.29 -1.37
CA LEU A 90 2.93 9.38 -0.25
C LEU A 90 4.21 9.72 0.50
N THR A 91 5.25 10.19 -0.20
CA THR A 91 6.49 10.65 0.43
C THR A 91 6.24 11.91 1.24
N ALA A 92 5.48 12.87 0.70
CA ALA A 92 5.09 14.08 1.41
C ALA A 92 4.26 13.76 2.66
N ALA A 93 3.39 12.74 2.59
CA ALA A 93 2.60 12.26 3.72
C ALA A 93 3.41 11.39 4.73
N GLY A 94 4.68 11.09 4.46
CA GLY A 94 5.50 10.21 5.29
C GLY A 94 4.98 8.78 5.38
N ALA A 95 4.25 8.32 4.36
CA ALA A 95 3.59 7.02 4.35
C ALA A 95 4.60 5.86 4.22
N ARG A 96 4.20 4.69 4.69
CA ARG A 96 4.86 3.41 4.42
C ARG A 96 4.03 2.58 3.47
N VAL A 97 4.70 1.80 2.63
CA VAL A 97 4.06 0.94 1.63
C VAL A 97 4.44 -0.51 1.92
N GLN A 98 3.46 -1.41 1.86
CA GLN A 98 3.65 -2.85 1.95
C GLN A 98 2.96 -3.54 0.77
N VAL A 99 3.55 -4.62 0.29
CA VAL A 99 2.96 -5.50 -0.72
C VAL A 99 2.83 -6.88 -0.11
N LEU A 100 1.61 -7.41 -0.13
CA LEU A 100 1.26 -8.66 0.54
C LEU A 100 0.56 -9.63 -0.43
N SER A 101 0.66 -10.93 -0.18
CA SER A 101 -0.18 -11.97 -0.81
C SER A 101 -1.42 -12.29 0.04
N PRO A 102 -2.60 -12.57 -0.55
CA PRO A 102 -2.99 -12.33 -1.95
C PRO A 102 -2.74 -10.88 -2.39
N PRO A 103 -2.50 -10.61 -3.69
CA PRO A 103 -1.79 -9.41 -4.15
C PRO A 103 -2.55 -8.15 -3.75
N ARG A 104 -1.97 -7.41 -2.82
CA ARG A 104 -2.50 -6.13 -2.34
C ARG A 104 -1.38 -5.21 -1.91
N ILE A 105 -1.64 -3.91 -2.03
CA ILE A 105 -0.74 -2.85 -1.57
C ILE A 105 -1.39 -2.18 -0.37
N VAL A 106 -0.68 -2.13 0.74
CA VAL A 106 -1.13 -1.45 1.96
C VAL A 106 -0.29 -0.19 2.15
N ILE A 107 -0.97 0.94 2.25
CA ILE A 107 -0.38 2.25 2.51
C ILE A 107 -0.75 2.64 3.93
N THR A 108 0.24 2.73 4.80
CA THR A 108 0.06 3.10 6.20
C THR A 108 0.60 4.50 6.44
N LEU A 109 -0.24 5.39 6.97
CA LEU A 109 0.14 6.76 7.29
C LEU A 109 0.74 6.85 8.71
N PRO A 110 1.65 7.82 8.96
CA PRO A 110 2.35 7.92 10.24
C PRO A 110 1.43 8.14 11.45
N ALA A 111 0.32 8.87 11.28
CA ALA A 111 -0.70 9.07 12.32
C ALA A 111 -1.35 7.75 12.80
N SER A 112 -1.28 6.71 11.99
CA SER A 112 -1.81 5.36 12.25
C SER A 112 -0.77 4.49 12.94
N ALA A 113 0.49 4.62 12.55
CA ALA A 113 1.61 3.89 13.13
C ALA A 113 1.80 4.24 14.62
N GLU A 114 1.61 5.51 15.00
CA GLU A 114 1.65 5.92 16.41
C GLU A 114 0.47 5.34 17.20
N LYS A 115 -0.73 5.30 16.61
CA LYS A 115 -1.95 4.79 17.26
C LYS A 115 -1.90 3.27 17.45
N GLN A 116 -1.35 2.53 16.49
CA GLN A 116 -1.13 1.07 16.60
C GLN A 116 -0.04 0.72 17.62
N GLN A 117 1.04 1.52 17.71
CA GLN A 117 2.09 1.32 18.72
C GLN A 117 1.61 1.63 20.13
N GLN A 118 0.76 2.65 20.29
CA GLN A 118 0.15 2.98 21.58
C GLN A 118 -0.83 1.89 22.03
N LEU A 119 -1.71 1.40 21.14
CA LEU A 119 -2.65 0.32 21.46
C LEU A 119 -1.96 -0.98 21.93
N ASN A 120 -0.84 -1.34 21.30
CA ASN A 120 -0.04 -2.51 21.68
C ASN A 120 0.74 -2.32 22.99
N ARG A 121 0.96 -1.07 23.39
CA ARG A 121 1.64 -0.73 24.65
C ARG A 121 0.68 -0.73 25.84
N ASP A 122 -0.58 -0.36 25.62
CA ASP A 122 -1.63 -0.37 26.64
C ASP A 122 -2.20 -1.78 26.95
N MET A 123 -1.90 -2.79 26.11
CA MET A 123 -2.27 -4.19 26.34
C MET A 123 -1.19 -5.03 27.04
N ARG A 124 -0.11 -4.40 27.52
CA ARG A 124 1.03 -5.05 28.18
C ARG A 124 1.15 -4.62 29.63
#